data_AF-A0A954GYE7-F1
#
_entry.id   AF-A0A954GYE7-F1
#
_cell.length_a   1.000
_cell.length_b   1.000
_cell.length_c   1.000
_cell.angle_alpha   90.00
_cell.angle_beta   90.00
_cell.angle_gamma   90.00
#
_symmetry.space_group_name_H-M   'P 1'
#
loop_
_entity.id
_entity.type
_entity.pdbx_description
1 polymer ?
#
loop_
_entity_poly.entity_id
_entity_poly.type
_entity_poly.pdbx_seq_one_letter_code
_entity_poly.pdbx_strand_id
1 'polypeptide(L)'
;MNPIKIVRRSVTVACFFLLLKFNPAAKTVGQDNLKPGLESQALQAMKRATHFFHDQVAVHGGYVYKYSLDLKHREGEGKASPTEIWVQPPGTPAVGMAFIKAFEATGDPQFLQAAVDAAMALVDGQLESGGWSSSIEFDPKGKHADRLRSGKGKPKGKNYSTLDDDKTQSAICLLMQTDKALQFRNPVIHEATVFALDAMLTAQFANGGFPQGWREPVTQQPVKKASYPEYDWRTENRIKDYWDYYTLNDGLAGTAARTLHMAHQVYGEQKYHDALLKLGDFLILAQLPEPQTGWAQQYNFDMHPMWARKFEPPAVSGRESEDAMSTLLFLYELTGDSRYLPPVESGLAWLNRSKLPDGQIARFYELKTNRPLYFVRDTYELTYDDSNLPTHYGFKTDPRTDRIEKRLNELKQSGKSPKSASSLKTLTRDAEQIINELDDQGRWLAMNDNKPADARSIRKGEAFISSELFSRNLTRLAEYLTTAKGAHIP
;
A
#
# COMPACT_ATOMS: atom_id res chain seq x y z
N MET A 1 -30.04 75.57 -46.70
CA MET A 1 -31.42 75.18 -47.09
C MET A 1 -31.74 73.82 -46.45
N ASN A 2 -33.01 73.63 -46.12
CA ASN A 2 -33.63 72.63 -45.22
C ASN A 2 -33.22 71.14 -45.37
N PRO A 3 -33.45 70.32 -44.31
CA PRO A 3 -32.79 69.02 -44.11
C PRO A 3 -33.49 67.85 -44.80
N ILE A 4 -32.73 66.82 -45.16
CA ILE A 4 -33.24 65.55 -45.70
C ILE A 4 -33.21 64.46 -44.61
N LYS A 5 -34.38 63.83 -44.46
CA LYS A 5 -34.78 62.80 -43.50
C LYS A 5 -33.92 61.53 -43.60
N ILE A 6 -33.44 61.04 -42.46
CA ILE A 6 -32.95 59.67 -42.29
C ILE A 6 -34.10 58.81 -41.77
N VAL A 7 -34.51 57.81 -42.56
CA VAL A 7 -35.46 56.77 -42.16
C VAL A 7 -34.68 55.66 -41.44
N ARG A 8 -34.87 55.51 -40.14
CA ARG A 8 -34.45 54.31 -39.37
C ARG A 8 -35.63 53.36 -39.24
N ARG A 9 -35.47 52.13 -39.72
CA ARG A 9 -36.40 51.02 -39.47
C ARG A 9 -36.20 50.51 -38.04
N SER A 10 -37.27 50.51 -37.25
CA SER A 10 -37.33 49.93 -35.91
C SER A 10 -37.45 48.41 -36.00
N VAL A 11 -36.57 47.67 -35.33
CA VAL A 11 -36.75 46.25 -35.03
C VAL A 11 -37.13 46.15 -33.56
N THR A 12 -38.36 45.71 -33.29
CA THR A 12 -38.90 45.47 -31.96
C THR A 12 -38.36 44.13 -31.45
N VAL A 13 -37.52 44.16 -30.40
CA VAL A 13 -37.16 42.96 -29.63
C VAL A 13 -38.13 42.87 -28.45
N ALA A 14 -38.99 41.84 -28.45
CA ALA A 14 -39.87 41.54 -27.34
C ALA A 14 -39.06 40.85 -26.21
N CYS A 15 -38.87 41.53 -25.09
CA CYS A 15 -38.36 40.92 -23.86
C CYS A 15 -39.46 40.11 -23.18
N PHE A 16 -39.36 38.78 -23.21
CA PHE A 16 -40.11 37.89 -22.34
C PHE A 16 -39.49 37.92 -20.93
N PHE A 17 -40.14 38.57 -19.98
CA PHE A 17 -39.84 38.40 -18.56
C PHE A 17 -40.49 37.10 -18.08
N LEU A 18 -39.70 36.04 -17.92
CA LEU A 18 -40.11 34.84 -17.22
C LEU A 18 -39.90 35.05 -15.71
N LEU A 19 -40.99 35.32 -14.98
CA LEU A 19 -41.02 35.31 -13.51
C LEU A 19 -40.86 33.86 -13.03
N LEU A 20 -39.63 33.46 -12.72
CA LEU A 20 -39.32 32.22 -12.00
C LEU A 20 -39.83 32.35 -10.55
N LYS A 21 -40.90 31.63 -10.23
CA LYS A 21 -41.33 31.41 -8.85
C LYS A 21 -40.24 30.62 -8.12
N PHE A 22 -39.61 31.24 -7.12
CA PHE A 22 -38.75 30.55 -6.16
C PHE A 22 -39.59 29.49 -5.42
N ASN A 23 -39.26 28.22 -5.64
CA ASN A 23 -39.82 27.09 -4.90
C ASN A 23 -38.78 26.70 -3.82
N PRO A 24 -39.02 26.90 -2.51
CA PRO A 24 -38.01 26.74 -1.47
C PRO A 24 -37.77 25.28 -1.07
N ALA A 25 -38.05 24.31 -1.95
CA ALA A 25 -38.00 22.89 -1.63
C ALA A 25 -37.29 22.09 -2.73
N ALA A 26 -36.04 22.42 -3.01
CA ALA A 26 -35.09 21.47 -3.56
C ALA A 26 -34.14 21.06 -2.42
N LYS A 27 -34.57 20.08 -1.61
CA LYS A 27 -33.64 19.39 -0.70
C LYS A 27 -32.53 18.79 -1.56
N THR A 28 -31.29 19.17 -1.31
CA THR A 28 -30.13 18.56 -1.97
C THR A 28 -30.12 17.07 -1.66
N VAL A 29 -30.06 16.25 -2.71
CA VAL A 29 -29.96 14.78 -2.61
C VAL A 29 -28.69 14.45 -1.82
N GLY A 30 -28.83 14.17 -0.53
CA GLY A 30 -27.70 13.92 0.37
C GLY A 30 -27.98 14.23 1.84
N GLN A 31 -28.77 15.27 2.13
CA GLN A 31 -29.03 15.70 3.52
C GLN A 31 -29.86 14.69 4.33
N ASP A 32 -30.74 13.91 3.71
CA ASP A 32 -31.57 12.94 4.43
C ASP A 32 -30.77 11.75 5.00
N ASN A 33 -29.50 11.57 4.62
CA ASN A 33 -28.60 10.53 5.17
C ASN A 33 -27.70 11.03 6.32
N LEU A 34 -27.78 12.32 6.65
CA LEU A 34 -27.07 12.90 7.80
C LEU A 34 -27.91 12.70 9.07
N LYS A 35 -27.31 12.05 10.07
CA LYS A 35 -27.96 11.86 11.38
C LYS A 35 -27.54 12.98 12.33
N PRO A 36 -28.48 13.72 12.95
CA PRO A 36 -28.15 14.80 13.86
C PRO A 36 -27.21 14.34 14.98
N GLY A 37 -26.09 15.05 15.16
CA GLY A 37 -25.12 14.79 16.22
C GLY A 37 -24.12 13.67 15.95
N LEU A 38 -24.29 12.87 14.88
CA LEU A 38 -23.39 11.75 14.57
C LEU A 38 -21.97 12.21 14.25
N GLU A 39 -21.80 13.37 13.60
CA GLU A 39 -20.48 13.95 13.31
C GLU A 39 -19.70 14.29 14.58
N SER A 40 -20.40 14.86 15.58
CA SER A 40 -19.82 15.15 16.90
C SER A 40 -19.47 13.86 17.64
N GLN A 41 -20.36 12.86 17.61
CA GLN A 41 -20.10 11.55 18.22
C GLN A 41 -18.92 10.83 17.56
N ALA A 42 -18.82 10.88 16.22
CA ALA A 42 -17.70 10.34 15.47
C ALA A 42 -16.39 11.01 15.88
N LEU A 43 -16.35 12.35 15.92
CA LEU A 43 -15.16 13.08 16.37
C LEU A 43 -14.77 12.70 17.81
N GLN A 44 -15.72 12.62 18.73
CA GLN A 44 -15.44 12.22 20.12
C GLN A 44 -14.92 10.78 20.22
N ALA A 45 -15.50 9.85 19.45
CA ALA A 45 -15.01 8.48 19.37
C ALA A 45 -13.56 8.42 18.84
N MET A 46 -13.26 9.16 17.77
CA MET A 46 -11.90 9.26 17.23
C MET A 46 -10.90 9.81 18.24
N LYS A 47 -11.27 10.87 18.99
CA LYS A 47 -10.42 11.49 20.02
C LYS A 47 -10.15 10.56 21.19
N ARG A 48 -11.19 9.85 21.68
CA ARG A 48 -11.05 8.83 22.74
C ARG A 48 -10.15 7.68 22.30
N ALA A 49 -10.35 7.17 21.09
CA ALA A 49 -9.52 6.11 20.52
C ALA A 49 -8.07 6.55 20.34
N THR A 50 -7.86 7.77 19.86
CA THR A 50 -6.52 8.37 19.70
C THR A 50 -5.84 8.55 21.05
N HIS A 51 -6.54 9.06 22.06
CA HIS A 51 -5.99 9.19 23.41
C HIS A 51 -5.49 7.84 23.95
N PHE A 52 -6.27 6.76 23.82
CA PHE A 52 -5.82 5.44 24.25
C PHE A 52 -4.60 4.95 23.45
N PHE A 53 -4.67 5.00 22.11
CA PHE A 53 -3.58 4.48 21.27
C PHE A 53 -2.29 5.28 21.41
N HIS A 54 -2.39 6.60 21.40
CA HIS A 54 -1.24 7.49 21.48
C HIS A 54 -0.62 7.48 22.88
N ASP A 55 -1.44 7.58 23.94
CA ASP A 55 -0.92 7.84 25.28
C ASP A 55 -0.63 6.55 26.07
N GLN A 56 -1.25 5.42 25.71
CA GLN A 56 -1.07 4.14 26.42
C GLN A 56 -0.40 3.05 25.58
N VAL A 57 -0.71 2.96 24.28
CA VAL A 57 -0.23 1.87 23.41
C VAL A 57 1.13 2.18 22.79
N ALA A 58 1.39 3.44 22.44
CA ALA A 58 2.58 3.84 21.71
C ALA A 58 3.86 3.61 22.51
N VAL A 59 4.93 3.21 21.81
CA VAL A 59 6.29 3.14 22.33
C VAL A 59 7.14 4.06 21.47
N HIS A 60 7.66 5.14 22.07
CA HIS A 60 8.36 6.20 21.34
C HIS A 60 7.54 6.75 20.14
N GLY A 61 6.21 6.79 20.25
CA GLY A 61 5.31 7.20 19.17
C GLY A 61 4.97 6.11 18.15
N GLY A 62 5.61 4.93 18.20
CA GLY A 62 5.38 3.84 17.26
C GLY A 62 4.56 2.66 17.80
N TYR A 63 4.24 1.73 16.90
CA TYR A 63 3.25 0.68 17.10
C TYR A 63 3.69 -0.69 16.53
N VAL A 64 3.23 -1.77 17.15
CA VAL A 64 3.26 -3.15 16.63
C VAL A 64 1.88 -3.57 16.12
N TYR A 65 1.70 -4.82 15.67
CA TYR A 65 0.44 -5.26 15.06
C TYR A 65 -0.66 -5.45 16.09
N LYS A 66 -0.33 -6.14 17.19
CA LYS A 66 -1.31 -6.60 18.17
C LYS A 66 -0.78 -6.52 19.59
N TYR A 67 -1.71 -6.33 20.52
CA TYR A 67 -1.43 -6.19 21.95
C TYR A 67 -2.46 -6.95 22.78
N SER A 68 -2.01 -7.57 23.87
CA SER A 68 -2.92 -7.98 24.94
C SER A 68 -3.59 -6.76 25.56
N LEU A 69 -4.75 -6.95 26.20
CA LEU A 69 -5.51 -5.84 26.80
C LEU A 69 -4.75 -5.14 27.94
N ASP A 70 -3.82 -5.83 28.59
CA ASP A 70 -2.93 -5.27 29.61
C ASP A 70 -1.61 -4.71 29.04
N LEU A 71 -1.46 -4.73 27.72
CA LEU A 71 -0.31 -4.25 26.95
C LEU A 71 1.04 -4.95 27.24
N LYS A 72 1.05 -6.00 28.07
CA LYS A 72 2.27 -6.74 28.42
C LYS A 72 2.74 -7.67 27.30
N HIS A 73 1.82 -8.13 26.46
CA HIS A 73 2.13 -8.90 25.27
C HIS A 73 1.97 -8.02 24.04
N ARG A 74 3.01 -7.99 23.20
CA ARG A 74 3.13 -7.16 22.01
C ARG A 74 3.70 -8.03 20.90
N GLU A 75 3.09 -7.99 19.71
CA GLU A 75 3.54 -8.78 18.57
C GLU A 75 3.48 -8.00 17.25
N GLY A 76 4.55 -8.14 16.47
CA GLY A 76 4.56 -7.91 15.03
C GLY A 76 4.54 -9.25 14.29
N GLU A 77 5.48 -9.49 13.38
CA GLU A 77 5.71 -10.84 12.81
C GLU A 77 6.17 -11.85 13.88
N GLY A 78 6.73 -11.36 14.97
CA GLY A 78 7.06 -12.13 16.15
C GLY A 78 6.85 -11.31 17.41
N LYS A 79 7.27 -11.86 18.54
CA LYS A 79 7.20 -11.17 19.83
C LYS A 79 8.05 -9.90 19.80
N ALA A 80 7.46 -8.78 20.19
CA ALA A 80 8.13 -7.49 20.36
C ALA A 80 8.54 -7.28 21.83
N SER A 81 9.73 -6.73 22.05
CA SER A 81 10.19 -6.23 23.35
C SER A 81 9.42 -4.94 23.73
N PRO A 82 9.50 -4.45 24.98
CA PRO A 82 8.91 -3.17 25.38
C PRO A 82 9.52 -1.94 24.67
N THR A 83 10.68 -2.09 24.02
CA THR A 83 11.40 -1.02 23.32
C THR A 83 11.35 -1.19 21.80
N GLU A 84 10.52 -2.11 21.29
CA GLU A 84 10.36 -2.36 19.87
C GLU A 84 9.03 -1.83 19.31
N ILE A 85 9.08 -1.40 18.05
CA ILE A 85 7.93 -1.09 17.21
C ILE A 85 8.10 -1.78 15.85
N TRP A 86 7.02 -1.91 15.07
CA TRP A 86 7.08 -2.51 13.73
C TRP A 86 6.91 -1.45 12.65
N VAL A 87 7.70 -1.58 11.59
CA VAL A 87 7.62 -0.75 10.39
C VAL A 87 6.70 -1.37 9.36
N GLN A 88 6.79 -2.68 9.16
CA GLN A 88 5.90 -3.41 8.26
C GLN A 88 4.43 -3.16 8.61
N PRO A 89 3.54 -2.92 7.63
CA PRO A 89 2.11 -2.80 7.89
C PRO A 89 1.53 -4.08 8.51
N PRO A 90 0.55 -3.98 9.44
CA PRO A 90 -0.20 -2.78 9.83
C PRO A 90 0.42 -2.04 11.04
N GLY A 91 1.75 -2.06 11.20
CA GLY A 91 2.47 -1.38 12.27
C GLY A 91 2.48 0.16 12.14
N THR A 92 3.58 0.77 12.56
CA THR A 92 3.73 2.21 12.77
C THR A 92 3.28 3.08 11.59
N PRO A 93 3.69 2.82 10.33
CA PRO A 93 3.29 3.67 9.21
C PRO A 93 1.78 3.64 8.96
N ALA A 94 1.12 2.50 9.13
CA ALA A 94 -0.32 2.37 8.91
C ALA A 94 -1.13 3.16 9.95
N VAL A 95 -0.72 3.10 11.23
CA VAL A 95 -1.34 3.87 12.32
C VAL A 95 -1.12 5.37 12.12
N GLY A 96 0.11 5.79 11.83
CA GLY A 96 0.42 7.19 11.55
C GLY A 96 -0.38 7.74 10.36
N MET A 97 -0.55 6.95 9.30
CA MET A 97 -1.38 7.35 8.16
C MET A 97 -2.86 7.51 8.52
N ALA A 98 -3.38 6.70 9.45
CA ALA A 98 -4.74 6.87 9.95
C ALA A 98 -4.90 8.18 10.74
N PHE A 99 -3.88 8.57 11.52
CA PHE A 99 -3.85 9.87 12.19
C PHE A 99 -3.79 11.04 11.20
N ILE A 100 -2.99 10.95 10.14
CA ILE A 100 -2.99 11.99 9.08
C ILE A 100 -4.40 12.15 8.48
N LYS A 101 -5.06 11.06 8.11
CA LYS A 101 -6.42 11.13 7.56
C LYS A 101 -7.42 11.72 8.56
N ALA A 102 -7.29 11.39 9.84
CA ALA A 102 -8.10 11.98 10.90
C ALA A 102 -7.85 13.49 11.03
N PHE A 103 -6.59 13.93 10.95
CA PHE A 103 -6.25 15.36 10.93
C PHE A 103 -6.82 16.06 9.70
N GLU A 104 -6.64 15.52 8.50
CA GLU A 104 -7.19 16.11 7.26
C GLU A 104 -8.72 16.26 7.33
N ALA A 105 -9.41 15.27 7.88
CA ALA A 105 -10.86 15.29 8.01
C ALA A 105 -11.38 16.29 9.06
N THR A 106 -10.58 16.64 10.08
CA THR A 106 -11.07 17.34 11.29
C THR A 106 -10.40 18.68 11.55
N GLY A 107 -9.13 18.82 11.21
CA GLY A 107 -8.25 19.92 11.61
C GLY A 107 -7.80 19.85 13.08
N ASP A 108 -8.13 18.77 13.81
CA ASP A 108 -7.83 18.68 15.25
C ASP A 108 -6.33 18.38 15.49
N PRO A 109 -5.61 19.22 16.26
CA PRO A 109 -4.17 19.07 16.46
C PRO A 109 -3.78 17.79 17.21
N GLN A 110 -4.69 17.14 17.94
CA GLN A 110 -4.41 15.87 18.60
C GLN A 110 -3.98 14.79 17.59
N PHE A 111 -4.66 14.69 16.45
CA PHE A 111 -4.33 13.70 15.43
C PHE A 111 -3.02 14.06 14.72
N LEU A 112 -2.78 15.34 14.45
CA LEU A 112 -1.51 15.77 13.86
C LEU A 112 -0.33 15.44 14.77
N GLN A 113 -0.45 15.74 16.07
CA GLN A 113 0.61 15.42 17.04
C GLN A 113 0.91 13.92 17.06
N ALA A 114 -0.11 13.07 17.12
CA ALA A 114 0.08 11.61 17.09
C ALA A 114 0.73 11.12 15.77
N ALA A 115 0.39 11.72 14.64
CA ALA A 115 1.05 11.42 13.36
C ALA A 115 2.53 11.87 13.34
N VAL A 116 2.83 13.03 13.94
CA VAL A 116 4.20 13.53 14.08
C VAL A 116 5.03 12.61 14.96
N ASP A 117 4.49 12.14 16.08
CA ASP A 117 5.22 11.25 16.98
C ASP A 117 5.48 9.88 16.33
N ALA A 118 4.52 9.35 15.55
CA ALA A 118 4.72 8.15 14.73
C ALA A 118 5.78 8.36 13.63
N ALA A 119 5.79 9.52 12.97
CA ALA A 119 6.80 9.86 11.98
C ALA A 119 8.20 10.00 12.62
N MET A 120 8.30 10.64 13.77
CA MET A 120 9.56 10.79 14.51
C MET A 120 10.11 9.44 14.98
N ALA A 121 9.25 8.48 15.34
CA ALA A 121 9.66 7.11 15.63
C ALA A 121 10.38 6.46 14.44
N LEU A 122 9.87 6.67 13.22
CA LEU A 122 10.50 6.21 11.98
C LEU A 122 11.81 6.94 11.70
N VAL A 123 11.87 8.26 11.94
CA VAL A 123 13.12 9.04 11.79
C VAL A 123 14.21 8.49 12.71
N ASP A 124 13.89 8.26 13.98
CA ASP A 124 14.86 7.74 14.96
C ASP A 124 15.35 6.33 14.60
N GLY A 125 14.49 5.52 13.98
CA GLY A 125 14.77 4.16 13.51
C GLY A 125 15.26 4.03 12.07
N GLN A 126 15.55 5.13 11.37
CA GLN A 126 16.04 5.09 9.99
C GLN A 126 17.46 4.51 9.93
N LEU A 127 17.68 3.57 9.00
CA LEU A 127 18.98 2.94 8.80
C LEU A 127 19.95 3.88 8.08
N GLU A 128 21.26 3.66 8.25
CA GLU A 128 22.27 4.38 7.45
C GLU A 128 22.14 4.11 5.94
N SER A 129 21.61 2.95 5.56
CA SER A 129 21.30 2.60 4.15
C SER A 129 20.07 3.32 3.58
N GLY A 130 19.34 4.11 4.39
CA GLY A 130 18.29 5.04 3.94
C GLY A 130 16.85 4.62 4.15
N GLY A 131 16.55 3.33 4.08
CA GLY A 131 15.24 2.77 4.39
C GLY A 131 15.14 2.19 5.80
N TRP A 132 14.29 1.17 5.95
CA TRP A 132 14.01 0.50 7.22
C TRP A 132 14.08 -1.03 7.09
N SER A 133 14.28 -1.69 8.23
CA SER A 133 14.05 -3.14 8.41
C SER A 133 12.60 -3.39 8.85
N SER A 134 12.24 -4.62 9.25
CA SER A 134 10.86 -4.95 9.66
C SER A 134 10.42 -4.23 10.93
N SER A 135 11.35 -3.93 11.85
CA SER A 135 11.09 -3.37 13.18
C SER A 135 12.15 -2.36 13.57
N ILE A 136 11.85 -1.52 14.56
CA ILE A 136 12.82 -0.60 15.16
C ILE A 136 12.95 -0.98 16.63
N GLU A 137 14.19 -1.25 17.05
CA GLU A 137 14.57 -1.51 18.43
C GLU A 137 15.30 -0.28 18.98
N PHE A 138 14.69 0.39 19.96
CA PHE A 138 15.21 1.62 20.54
C PHE A 138 16.26 1.37 21.64
N ASP A 139 16.37 0.15 22.18
CA ASP A 139 17.48 -0.22 23.06
C ASP A 139 18.69 -0.68 22.21
N PRO A 140 19.84 0.03 22.20
CA PRO A 140 21.02 -0.39 21.44
C PRO A 140 21.61 -1.75 21.88
N LYS A 141 21.21 -2.26 23.06
CA LYS A 141 21.56 -3.60 23.54
C LYS A 141 20.53 -4.67 23.15
N GLY A 142 19.39 -4.26 22.60
CA GLY A 142 18.32 -5.13 22.14
C GLY A 142 18.77 -6.09 21.04
N LYS A 143 18.05 -7.20 20.91
CA LYS A 143 18.40 -8.29 19.98
C LYS A 143 18.34 -7.82 18.53
N HIS A 144 17.38 -6.96 18.20
CA HIS A 144 17.15 -6.44 16.85
C HIS A 144 17.67 -5.01 16.67
N ALA A 145 18.58 -4.57 17.55
CA ALA A 145 19.22 -3.26 17.42
C ALA A 145 20.04 -3.17 16.12
N ASP A 146 19.58 -2.31 15.23
CA ASP A 146 20.17 -2.07 13.91
C ASP A 146 21.13 -0.89 13.92
N ARG A 147 21.81 -0.67 12.81
CA ARG A 147 22.73 0.45 12.61
C ARG A 147 21.95 1.65 12.10
N LEU A 148 21.62 2.55 13.04
CA LEU A 148 20.73 3.69 12.81
C LEU A 148 21.53 4.94 12.42
N ARG A 149 20.96 5.73 11.51
CA ARG A 149 21.54 6.99 11.02
C ARG A 149 21.69 8.05 12.12
N SER A 150 20.86 7.97 13.14
CA SER A 150 20.92 8.81 14.35
C SER A 150 22.15 8.55 15.23
N GLY A 151 22.90 7.46 14.99
CA GLY A 151 24.00 7.01 15.84
C GLY A 151 23.57 6.37 17.16
N LYS A 152 22.26 6.34 17.46
CA LYS A 152 21.68 5.74 18.67
C LYS A 152 21.58 4.21 18.61
N GLY A 153 21.77 3.63 17.42
CA GLY A 153 21.70 2.20 17.18
C GLY A 153 22.95 1.43 17.60
N LYS A 154 23.03 0.16 17.18
CA LYS A 154 24.20 -0.69 17.40
C LYS A 154 25.20 -0.50 16.25
N PRO A 155 26.46 -0.08 16.49
CA PRO A 155 27.44 0.16 15.42
C PRO A 155 27.74 -1.05 14.52
N LYS A 156 27.57 -2.26 15.06
CA LYS A 156 27.70 -3.54 14.33
C LYS A 156 26.33 -4.22 14.08
N GLY A 157 25.24 -3.45 14.18
CA GLY A 157 23.88 -3.89 13.84
C GLY A 157 23.70 -4.09 12.34
N LYS A 158 22.51 -4.55 11.92
CA LYS A 158 22.23 -4.66 10.48
C LYS A 158 22.04 -3.26 9.90
N ASN A 159 22.46 -3.09 8.66
CA ASN A 159 22.23 -1.89 7.86
C ASN A 159 21.67 -2.31 6.50
N TYR A 160 20.51 -2.96 6.52
CA TYR A 160 19.89 -3.53 5.33
C TYR A 160 18.45 -3.02 5.23
N SER A 161 18.25 -2.06 4.35
CA SER A 161 16.93 -1.53 4.00
C SER A 161 16.20 -2.51 3.11
N THR A 162 14.88 -2.57 3.20
CA THR A 162 14.10 -3.53 2.43
C THR A 162 12.79 -2.93 1.90
N LEU A 163 12.45 -3.30 0.67
CA LEU A 163 11.17 -3.06 0.01
C LEU A 163 10.16 -4.20 0.24
N ASP A 164 10.62 -5.30 0.83
CA ASP A 164 9.80 -6.44 1.24
C ASP A 164 8.62 -6.01 2.13
N ASP A 165 7.45 -6.62 1.92
CA ASP A 165 6.21 -6.35 2.67
C ASP A 165 5.89 -4.85 2.90
N ASP A 166 6.16 -3.97 1.92
CA ASP A 166 5.84 -2.53 2.01
C ASP A 166 6.57 -1.80 3.17
N LYS A 167 7.68 -2.35 3.68
CA LYS A 167 8.41 -1.83 4.86
C LYS A 167 8.91 -0.40 4.64
N THR A 168 9.88 -0.20 3.74
CA THR A 168 10.43 1.14 3.50
C THR A 168 9.41 2.07 2.84
N GLN A 169 8.62 1.55 1.90
CA GLN A 169 7.63 2.30 1.13
C GLN A 169 6.57 2.95 2.03
N SER A 170 5.96 2.18 2.94
CA SER A 170 4.94 2.72 3.84
C SER A 170 5.52 3.75 4.81
N ALA A 171 6.75 3.53 5.30
CA ALA A 171 7.46 4.50 6.13
C ALA A 171 7.68 5.83 5.39
N ILE A 172 8.21 5.79 4.15
CA ILE A 172 8.36 6.98 3.30
C ILE A 172 7.01 7.68 3.11
N CYS A 173 5.95 6.92 2.80
CA CYS A 173 4.62 7.49 2.60
C CYS A 173 4.10 8.26 3.84
N LEU A 174 4.28 7.71 5.05
CA LEU A 174 3.92 8.43 6.28
C LEU A 174 4.75 9.71 6.42
N LEU A 175 6.08 9.62 6.26
CA LEU A 175 6.94 10.78 6.40
C LEU A 175 6.56 11.91 5.43
N MET A 176 6.31 11.60 4.15
CA MET A 176 5.88 12.57 3.14
C MET A 176 4.56 13.25 3.50
N GLN A 177 3.58 12.49 3.98
CA GLN A 177 2.27 13.03 4.33
C GLN A 177 2.34 13.89 5.60
N THR A 178 3.13 13.48 6.59
CA THR A 178 3.39 14.28 7.79
C THR A 178 4.15 15.56 7.45
N ASP A 179 5.19 15.48 6.61
CA ASP A 179 5.96 16.64 6.15
C ASP A 179 5.05 17.67 5.46
N LYS A 180 4.19 17.20 4.54
CA LYS A 180 3.16 18.02 3.89
C LYS A 180 2.16 18.61 4.88
N ALA A 181 1.66 17.83 5.84
CA ALA A 181 0.72 18.30 6.86
C ALA A 181 1.33 19.39 7.75
N LEU A 182 2.65 19.32 8.00
CA LEU A 182 3.44 20.33 8.69
C LEU A 182 3.90 21.49 7.79
N GLN A 183 3.41 21.55 6.55
CA GLN A 183 3.76 22.57 5.57
C GLN A 183 5.27 22.66 5.31
N PHE A 184 5.98 21.52 5.37
CA PHE A 184 7.42 21.42 5.16
C PHE A 184 8.26 22.23 6.17
N ARG A 185 7.72 22.50 7.36
CA ARG A 185 8.39 23.32 8.40
C ARG A 185 9.17 22.52 9.42
N ASN A 186 9.08 21.19 9.40
CA ASN A 186 9.88 20.34 10.28
C ASN A 186 11.10 19.82 9.50
N PRO A 187 12.29 20.42 9.69
CA PRO A 187 13.47 20.07 8.90
C PRO A 187 13.95 18.64 9.14
N VAL A 188 13.65 18.05 10.30
CA VAL A 188 14.08 16.70 10.65
C VAL A 188 13.27 15.64 9.88
N ILE A 189 11.95 15.79 9.82
CA ILE A 189 11.10 14.91 9.01
C ILE A 189 11.39 15.12 7.53
N HIS A 190 11.51 16.37 7.09
CA HIS A 190 11.80 16.70 5.69
C HIS A 190 13.10 16.02 5.21
N GLU A 191 14.19 16.21 5.95
CA GLU A 191 15.50 15.64 5.61
C GLU A 191 15.48 14.10 5.63
N ALA A 192 14.87 13.47 6.64
CA ALA A 192 14.78 12.01 6.71
C ALA A 192 13.97 11.43 5.53
N THR A 193 12.94 12.16 5.08
CA THR A 193 12.12 11.77 3.93
C THR A 193 12.91 11.84 2.63
N VAL A 194 13.60 12.95 2.39
CA VAL A 194 14.43 13.15 1.19
C VAL A 194 15.55 12.10 1.15
N PHE A 195 16.20 11.83 2.29
CA PHE A 195 17.24 10.81 2.36
C PHE A 195 16.73 9.40 2.02
N ALA A 196 15.54 9.03 2.51
CA ALA A 196 14.94 7.74 2.18
C ALA A 196 14.56 7.63 0.69
N LEU A 197 14.02 8.70 0.12
CA LEU A 197 13.68 8.78 -1.30
C LEU A 197 14.93 8.68 -2.19
N ASP A 198 15.98 9.46 -1.88
CA ASP A 198 17.24 9.40 -2.62
C ASP A 198 17.88 8.01 -2.52
N ALA A 199 17.89 7.39 -1.34
CA ALA A 199 18.36 6.01 -1.17
C ALA A 199 17.55 5.01 -2.00
N MET A 200 16.22 5.10 -1.99
CA MET A 200 15.35 4.26 -2.83
C MET A 200 15.67 4.45 -4.32
N LEU A 201 15.89 5.69 -4.79
CA LEU A 201 16.28 5.95 -6.18
C LEU A 201 17.63 5.31 -6.55
N THR A 202 18.60 5.31 -5.62
CA THR A 202 19.88 4.61 -5.84
C THR A 202 19.77 3.09 -5.81
N ALA A 203 18.65 2.55 -5.31
CA ALA A 203 18.34 1.13 -5.36
C ALA A 203 17.63 0.72 -6.66
N GLN A 204 17.28 1.66 -7.55
CA GLN A 204 16.68 1.33 -8.85
C GLN A 204 17.75 0.93 -9.87
N PHE A 205 17.57 -0.21 -10.52
CA PHE A 205 18.44 -0.67 -11.60
C PHE A 205 18.16 0.06 -12.91
N ALA A 206 19.10 -0.01 -13.87
CA ALA A 206 18.99 0.62 -15.18
C ALA A 206 17.78 0.16 -16.00
N ASN A 207 17.34 -1.09 -15.81
CA ASN A 207 16.12 -1.61 -16.44
C ASN A 207 14.83 -1.14 -15.75
N GLY A 208 14.93 -0.42 -14.63
CA GLY A 208 13.83 0.14 -13.84
C GLY A 208 13.34 -0.73 -12.67
N GLY A 209 13.85 -1.96 -12.55
CA GLY A 209 13.53 -2.87 -11.45
C GLY A 209 14.19 -2.45 -10.14
N PHE A 210 13.79 -3.11 -9.05
CA PHE A 210 14.36 -2.92 -7.72
C PHE A 210 14.81 -4.26 -7.12
N PRO A 211 15.81 -4.26 -6.22
CA PRO A 211 16.10 -5.40 -5.38
C PRO A 211 15.02 -5.56 -4.31
N GLN A 212 14.98 -6.69 -3.62
CA GLN A 212 14.14 -6.82 -2.42
C GLN A 212 14.66 -5.90 -1.32
N GLY A 213 15.98 -5.71 -1.21
CA GLY A 213 16.57 -4.76 -0.29
C GLY A 213 17.99 -4.35 -0.67
N TRP A 214 18.60 -3.47 0.12
CA TRP A 214 19.92 -2.91 -0.18
C TRP A 214 20.66 -2.46 1.09
N ARG A 215 21.98 -2.39 0.98
CA ARG A 215 22.85 -1.69 1.96
C ARG A 215 23.51 -0.45 1.38
N GLU A 216 23.75 -0.50 0.07
CA GLU A 216 24.48 0.47 -0.74
C GLU A 216 23.73 0.61 -2.07
N PRO A 217 24.01 1.64 -2.88
CA PRO A 217 23.49 1.76 -4.24
C PRO A 217 23.68 0.47 -5.06
N VAL A 218 22.69 0.12 -5.87
CA VAL A 218 22.79 -1.11 -6.68
C VAL A 218 23.89 -0.99 -7.74
N THR A 219 24.58 -2.11 -7.99
CA THR A 219 25.48 -2.21 -9.14
C THR A 219 24.64 -2.35 -10.40
N GLN A 220 24.84 -1.44 -11.35
CA GLN A 220 24.08 -1.40 -12.58
C GLN A 220 24.37 -2.63 -13.46
N GLN A 221 23.32 -3.13 -14.10
CA GLN A 221 23.34 -4.34 -14.91
C GLN A 221 22.88 -4.03 -16.34
N PRO A 222 23.31 -4.82 -17.35
CA PRO A 222 22.78 -4.68 -18.70
C PRO A 222 21.25 -4.85 -18.74
N VAL A 223 20.57 -3.98 -19.48
CA VAL A 223 19.13 -4.09 -19.68
C VAL A 223 18.84 -5.26 -20.63
N LYS A 224 18.06 -6.23 -20.15
CA LYS A 224 17.63 -7.42 -20.89
C LYS A 224 16.11 -7.57 -20.80
N LYS A 225 15.54 -8.30 -21.74
CA LYS A 225 14.13 -8.73 -21.69
C LYS A 225 14.05 -10.10 -21.02
N ALA A 226 12.96 -10.36 -20.30
CA ALA A 226 12.74 -11.67 -19.69
C ALA A 226 12.63 -12.80 -20.72
N SER A 227 13.23 -13.93 -20.38
CA SER A 227 13.23 -15.17 -21.16
C SER A 227 13.22 -16.38 -20.25
N TYR A 228 12.95 -17.54 -20.84
CA TYR A 228 13.14 -18.80 -20.14
C TYR A 228 14.62 -19.17 -20.09
N PRO A 229 15.11 -19.80 -19.02
CA PRO A 229 16.44 -20.40 -19.03
C PRO A 229 16.51 -21.51 -20.08
N GLU A 230 17.67 -21.63 -20.73
CA GLU A 230 17.98 -22.71 -21.66
C GLU A 230 18.44 -24.00 -20.95
N TYR A 231 18.79 -23.90 -19.66
CA TYR A 231 19.14 -25.04 -18.81
C TYR A 231 17.92 -25.56 -18.05
N ASP A 232 18.03 -26.77 -17.48
CA ASP A 232 17.03 -27.29 -16.54
C ASP A 232 17.12 -26.52 -15.22
N TRP A 233 16.18 -25.62 -14.99
CA TRP A 233 16.09 -24.77 -13.79
C TRP A 233 16.06 -25.57 -12.48
N ARG A 234 15.71 -26.86 -12.51
CA ARG A 234 15.76 -27.74 -11.33
C ARG A 234 17.18 -28.06 -10.88
N THR A 235 18.13 -27.96 -11.79
CA THR A 235 19.56 -28.17 -11.52
C THR A 235 20.23 -26.91 -10.98
N GLU A 236 19.52 -25.78 -10.96
CA GLU A 236 20.03 -24.53 -10.42
C GLU A 236 20.21 -24.61 -8.91
N ASN A 237 21.40 -24.22 -8.44
CA ASN A 237 21.63 -24.08 -7.02
C ASN A 237 20.88 -22.85 -6.51
N ARG A 238 20.23 -23.00 -5.35
CA ARG A 238 19.57 -21.88 -4.68
C ARG A 238 20.59 -20.78 -4.38
N ILE A 239 20.25 -19.56 -4.79
CA ILE A 239 21.04 -18.38 -4.49
C ILE A 239 20.67 -17.91 -3.09
N LYS A 240 21.66 -17.84 -2.20
CA LYS A 240 21.45 -17.44 -0.80
C LYS A 240 20.93 -16.01 -0.70
N ASP A 241 21.55 -15.10 -1.45
CA ASP A 241 21.30 -13.67 -1.39
C ASP A 241 20.34 -13.24 -2.52
N TYR A 242 19.24 -13.97 -2.71
CA TYR A 242 18.24 -13.71 -3.75
C TYR A 242 17.63 -12.29 -3.65
N TRP A 243 17.73 -11.67 -2.48
CA TRP A 243 17.21 -10.34 -2.19
C TRP A 243 17.96 -9.20 -2.88
N ASP A 244 19.13 -9.46 -3.46
CA ASP A 244 19.90 -8.48 -4.25
C ASP A 244 19.44 -8.38 -5.72
N TYR A 245 18.46 -9.20 -6.13
CA TYR A 245 18.01 -9.35 -7.51
C TYR A 245 16.65 -8.70 -7.78
N TYR A 246 16.30 -8.56 -9.06
CA TYR A 246 15.04 -7.93 -9.48
C TYR A 246 13.84 -8.63 -8.83
N THR A 247 13.11 -7.92 -7.98
CA THR A 247 12.06 -8.50 -7.14
C THR A 247 10.71 -7.87 -7.45
N LEU A 248 9.70 -8.73 -7.67
CA LEU A 248 8.28 -8.35 -7.73
C LEU A 248 7.48 -8.87 -6.54
N ASN A 249 8.04 -9.85 -5.81
CA ASN A 249 7.43 -10.50 -4.66
C ASN A 249 6.79 -9.52 -3.65
N ASP A 250 5.68 -9.95 -3.05
CA ASP A 250 4.95 -9.24 -1.99
C ASP A 250 4.39 -7.88 -2.43
N GLY A 251 4.04 -7.76 -3.71
CA GLY A 251 3.40 -6.57 -4.27
C GLY A 251 4.34 -5.36 -4.39
N LEU A 252 5.66 -5.62 -4.49
CA LEU A 252 6.70 -4.60 -4.52
C LEU A 252 6.46 -3.58 -5.64
N ALA A 253 6.05 -4.03 -6.82
CA ALA A 253 5.82 -3.14 -7.94
C ALA A 253 4.72 -2.11 -7.62
N GLY A 254 3.59 -2.58 -7.09
CA GLY A 254 2.48 -1.70 -6.71
C GLY A 254 2.84 -0.71 -5.60
N THR A 255 3.55 -1.16 -4.56
CA THR A 255 3.93 -0.30 -3.41
C THR A 255 5.00 0.71 -3.80
N ALA A 256 6.02 0.31 -4.56
CA ALA A 256 7.03 1.21 -5.09
C ALA A 256 6.42 2.26 -6.04
N ALA A 257 5.53 1.85 -6.95
CA ALA A 257 4.87 2.76 -7.87
C ALA A 257 4.04 3.83 -7.13
N ARG A 258 3.26 3.43 -6.11
CA ARG A 258 2.48 4.37 -5.29
C ARG A 258 3.38 5.33 -4.50
N THR A 259 4.50 4.85 -3.98
CA THR A 259 5.47 5.68 -3.23
C THR A 259 6.09 6.74 -4.13
N LEU A 260 6.61 6.35 -5.30
CA LEU A 260 7.21 7.26 -6.27
C LEU A 260 6.19 8.28 -6.81
N HIS A 261 4.96 7.84 -7.07
CA HIS A 261 3.89 8.75 -7.46
C HIS A 261 3.57 9.78 -6.37
N MET A 262 3.45 9.34 -5.11
CA MET A 262 3.22 10.25 -3.98
C MET A 262 4.37 11.24 -3.81
N ALA A 263 5.62 10.78 -3.95
CA ALA A 263 6.80 11.66 -3.89
C ALA A 263 6.74 12.75 -4.95
N HIS A 264 6.38 12.40 -6.19
CA HIS A 264 6.18 13.39 -7.25
C HIS A 264 5.04 14.36 -6.92
N GLN A 265 3.91 13.89 -6.38
CA GLN A 265 2.79 14.75 -6.00
C GLN A 265 3.10 15.70 -4.84
N VAL A 266 3.92 15.27 -3.88
CA VAL A 266 4.23 16.04 -2.67
C VAL A 266 5.34 17.05 -2.93
N TYR A 267 6.41 16.65 -3.62
CA TYR A 267 7.61 17.47 -3.80
C TYR A 267 7.76 18.08 -5.19
N GLY A 268 7.03 17.58 -6.20
CA GLY A 268 7.05 18.14 -7.56
C GLY A 268 8.33 17.86 -8.37
N GLU A 269 9.30 17.11 -7.83
CA GLU A 269 10.53 16.80 -8.55
C GLU A 269 10.31 15.75 -9.64
N GLN A 270 10.87 16.00 -10.83
CA GLN A 270 10.71 15.13 -12.00
C GLN A 270 11.37 13.76 -11.83
N LYS A 271 12.46 13.67 -11.02
CA LYS A 271 13.19 12.42 -10.77
C LYS A 271 12.30 11.28 -10.26
N TYR A 272 11.28 11.59 -9.46
CA TYR A 272 10.34 10.60 -8.93
C TYR A 272 9.39 10.09 -10.00
N HIS A 273 8.91 10.97 -10.89
CA HIS A 273 8.10 10.58 -12.03
C HIS A 273 8.89 9.74 -13.02
N ASP A 274 10.14 10.11 -13.31
CA ASP A 274 11.00 9.36 -14.22
C ASP A 274 11.32 7.97 -13.67
N ALA A 275 11.58 7.85 -12.37
CA ALA A 275 11.76 6.56 -11.70
C ALA A 275 10.48 5.69 -11.75
N LEU A 276 9.30 6.29 -11.60
CA LEU A 276 8.02 5.61 -11.76
C LEU A 276 7.83 5.07 -13.18
N LEU A 277 8.15 5.87 -14.21
CA LEU A 277 8.07 5.41 -15.61
C LEU A 277 9.07 4.29 -15.91
N LYS A 278 10.29 4.37 -15.38
CA LYS A 278 11.28 3.29 -15.49
C LYS A 278 10.78 1.99 -14.87
N LEU A 279 10.10 2.05 -13.72
CA LEU A 279 9.44 0.87 -13.14
C LEU A 279 8.37 0.30 -14.09
N GLY A 280 7.62 1.16 -14.77
CA GLY A 280 6.70 0.74 -15.84
C GLY A 280 7.42 0.02 -17.00
N ASP A 281 8.51 0.58 -17.49
CA ASP A 281 9.32 -0.03 -18.55
C ASP A 281 9.90 -1.38 -18.10
N PHE A 282 10.33 -1.50 -16.84
CA PHE A 282 10.75 -2.77 -16.24
C PHE A 282 9.65 -3.81 -16.29
N LEU A 283 8.41 -3.47 -15.91
CA LEU A 283 7.29 -4.42 -15.92
C LEU A 283 6.99 -4.93 -17.33
N ILE A 284 7.12 -4.09 -18.36
CA ILE A 284 7.01 -4.52 -19.76
C ILE A 284 8.16 -5.46 -20.13
N LEU A 285 9.41 -5.13 -19.74
CA LEU A 285 10.58 -5.97 -20.01
C LEU A 285 10.54 -7.31 -19.27
N ALA A 286 9.97 -7.33 -18.06
CA ALA A 286 9.90 -8.48 -17.18
C ALA A 286 8.78 -9.46 -17.56
N GLN A 287 7.86 -9.10 -18.46
CA GLN A 287 6.85 -10.05 -18.91
C GLN A 287 7.50 -11.18 -19.70
N LEU A 288 7.24 -12.42 -19.30
CA LEU A 288 7.74 -13.60 -20.01
C LEU A 288 7.07 -13.76 -21.38
N PRO A 289 7.75 -14.39 -22.36
CA PRO A 289 7.15 -14.67 -23.66
C PRO A 289 6.07 -15.77 -23.58
N GLU A 290 5.35 -15.97 -24.68
CA GLU A 290 4.52 -17.17 -24.83
C GLU A 290 5.37 -18.46 -24.61
N PRO A 291 4.80 -19.51 -24.00
CA PRO A 291 3.36 -19.72 -23.75
C PRO A 291 2.81 -19.10 -22.45
N GLN A 292 3.63 -18.41 -21.64
CA GLN A 292 3.23 -17.90 -20.32
C GLN A 292 3.55 -16.40 -20.16
N THR A 293 2.65 -15.56 -20.64
CA THR A 293 2.74 -14.09 -20.60
C THR A 293 2.48 -13.47 -19.22
N GLY A 294 2.96 -14.13 -18.16
CA GLY A 294 2.93 -13.63 -16.78
C GLY A 294 4.29 -13.11 -16.30
N TRP A 295 4.42 -12.96 -14.98
CA TRP A 295 5.62 -12.52 -14.29
C TRP A 295 6.01 -13.50 -13.18
N ALA A 296 7.31 -13.65 -12.93
CA ALA A 296 7.87 -14.38 -11.79
C ALA A 296 7.93 -13.51 -10.53
N GLN A 297 8.14 -14.15 -9.37
CA GLN A 297 8.38 -13.41 -8.12
C GLN A 297 9.74 -12.68 -8.13
N GLN A 298 10.78 -13.29 -8.70
CA GLN A 298 12.13 -12.74 -8.79
C GLN A 298 12.79 -13.15 -10.11
N TYR A 299 13.71 -12.30 -10.58
CA TYR A 299 14.52 -12.56 -11.77
C TYR A 299 16.00 -12.35 -11.48
N ASN A 300 16.85 -13.21 -12.02
CA ASN A 300 18.29 -12.97 -12.00
C ASN A 300 18.68 -11.81 -12.94
N PHE A 301 19.97 -11.43 -12.97
CA PHE A 301 20.44 -10.34 -13.84
C PHE A 301 20.39 -10.65 -15.34
N ASP A 302 20.19 -11.92 -15.71
CA ASP A 302 19.90 -12.34 -17.08
C ASP A 302 18.40 -12.25 -17.43
N MET A 303 17.56 -11.78 -16.51
CA MET A 303 16.10 -11.70 -16.63
C MET A 303 15.43 -13.07 -16.78
N HIS A 304 16.04 -14.12 -16.23
CA HIS A 304 15.38 -15.41 -16.06
C HIS A 304 14.71 -15.50 -14.69
N PRO A 305 13.51 -16.11 -14.57
CA PRO A 305 12.95 -16.48 -13.27
C PRO A 305 13.97 -17.26 -12.46
N MET A 306 14.08 -16.98 -11.16
CA MET A 306 15.08 -17.60 -10.29
C MET A 306 14.48 -18.11 -8.98
N TRP A 307 15.26 -18.90 -8.25
CA TRP A 307 14.91 -19.31 -6.89
C TRP A 307 14.97 -18.13 -5.92
N ALA A 308 14.03 -18.10 -4.98
CA ALA A 308 14.17 -17.33 -3.74
C ALA A 308 14.33 -18.28 -2.54
N ARG A 309 13.33 -18.37 -1.66
CA ARG A 309 13.34 -19.32 -0.56
C ARG A 309 13.22 -20.76 -1.08
N LYS A 310 13.47 -21.74 -0.20
CA LYS A 310 13.43 -23.17 -0.55
C LYS A 310 12.12 -23.67 -1.17
N PHE A 311 11.04 -22.91 -0.99
CA PHE A 311 9.68 -23.19 -1.47
C PHE A 311 9.19 -22.15 -2.50
N GLU A 312 10.13 -21.43 -3.13
CA GLU A 312 9.87 -20.39 -4.14
C GLU A 312 10.78 -20.66 -5.35
N PRO A 313 10.33 -21.52 -6.28
CA PRO A 313 11.11 -21.97 -7.42
C PRO A 313 11.07 -20.95 -8.58
N PRO A 314 11.99 -21.06 -9.56
CA PRO A 314 11.86 -20.43 -10.87
C PRO A 314 10.52 -20.80 -11.50
N ALA A 315 9.59 -19.86 -11.51
CA ALA A 315 8.23 -20.10 -11.96
C ALA A 315 7.54 -18.79 -12.36
N VAL A 316 6.52 -18.90 -13.22
CA VAL A 316 5.58 -17.79 -13.42
C VAL A 316 4.65 -17.75 -12.22
N SER A 317 4.47 -16.59 -11.61
CA SER A 317 3.69 -16.43 -10.38
C SER A 317 2.34 -15.78 -10.63
N GLY A 318 1.26 -16.41 -10.17
CA GLY A 318 -0.09 -15.90 -10.35
C GLY A 318 -0.28 -14.53 -9.69
N ARG A 319 -0.04 -14.42 -8.39
CA ARG A 319 -0.30 -13.19 -7.62
C ARG A 319 0.64 -12.03 -7.98
N GLU A 320 1.92 -12.28 -8.32
CA GLU A 320 2.80 -11.18 -8.77
C GLU A 320 2.46 -10.73 -10.20
N SER A 321 1.90 -11.61 -11.03
CA SER A 321 1.32 -11.20 -12.31
C SER A 321 0.11 -10.28 -12.12
N GLU A 322 -0.74 -10.54 -11.12
CA GLU A 322 -1.87 -9.65 -10.80
C GLU A 322 -1.42 -8.27 -10.31
N ASP A 323 -0.36 -8.19 -9.51
CA ASP A 323 0.22 -6.92 -9.04
C ASP A 323 0.88 -6.14 -10.19
N ALA A 324 1.67 -6.82 -11.04
CA ALA A 324 2.26 -6.22 -12.23
C ALA A 324 1.19 -5.63 -13.16
N MET A 325 0.13 -6.39 -13.46
CA MET A 325 -0.99 -5.90 -14.28
C MET A 325 -1.71 -4.71 -13.63
N SER A 326 -1.98 -4.78 -12.32
CA SER A 326 -2.62 -3.69 -11.59
C SER A 326 -1.78 -2.41 -11.57
N THR A 327 -0.46 -2.56 -11.53
CA THR A 327 0.52 -1.46 -11.55
C THR A 327 0.62 -0.83 -12.94
N LEU A 328 0.62 -1.65 -14.01
CA LEU A 328 0.56 -1.16 -15.39
C LEU A 328 -0.73 -0.37 -15.67
N LEU A 329 -1.88 -0.85 -15.18
CA LEU A 329 -3.13 -0.10 -15.28
C LEU A 329 -3.10 1.22 -14.50
N PHE A 330 -2.43 1.24 -13.34
CA PHE A 330 -2.19 2.47 -12.58
C PHE A 330 -1.33 3.46 -13.37
N LEU A 331 -0.25 3.01 -14.00
CA LEU A 331 0.59 3.85 -14.85
C LEU A 331 -0.16 4.38 -16.08
N TYR A 332 -0.97 3.55 -16.74
CA TYR A 332 -1.83 4.00 -17.83
C TYR A 332 -2.79 5.11 -17.38
N GLU A 333 -3.46 4.93 -16.24
CA GLU A 333 -4.39 5.93 -15.70
C GLU A 333 -3.70 7.26 -15.40
N LEU A 334 -2.42 7.23 -14.98
CA LEU A 334 -1.64 8.44 -14.72
C LEU A 334 -1.14 9.13 -15.99
N THR A 335 -0.75 8.37 -17.00
CA THR A 335 0.06 8.87 -18.14
C THR A 335 -0.71 8.91 -19.46
N GLY A 336 -1.74 8.08 -19.62
CA GLY A 336 -2.38 7.80 -20.89
C GLY A 336 -1.53 6.97 -21.86
N ASP A 337 -0.36 6.46 -21.44
CA ASP A 337 0.54 5.71 -22.33
C ASP A 337 0.02 4.29 -22.60
N SER A 338 -0.51 4.09 -23.80
CA SER A 338 -1.14 2.84 -24.23
C SER A 338 -0.19 1.65 -24.28
N ARG A 339 1.14 1.85 -24.21
CA ARG A 339 2.13 0.75 -24.14
C ARG A 339 1.92 -0.15 -22.91
N TYR A 340 1.28 0.36 -21.86
CA TYR A 340 0.99 -0.40 -20.65
C TYR A 340 -0.20 -1.36 -20.78
N LEU A 341 -1.07 -1.23 -21.80
CA LEU A 341 -2.27 -2.07 -21.92
C LEU A 341 -2.02 -3.48 -22.49
N PRO A 342 -1.25 -3.68 -23.58
CA PRO A 342 -1.04 -5.01 -24.17
C PRO A 342 -0.46 -6.08 -23.21
N PRO A 343 0.51 -5.75 -22.33
CA PRO A 343 0.97 -6.71 -21.32
C PRO A 343 -0.14 -7.15 -20.36
N VAL A 344 -1.07 -6.24 -20.01
CA VAL A 344 -2.21 -6.57 -19.14
C VAL A 344 -3.19 -7.51 -19.85
N GLU A 345 -3.49 -7.26 -21.12
CA GLU A 345 -4.36 -8.12 -21.93
C GLU A 345 -3.81 -9.54 -22.06
N SER A 346 -2.54 -9.66 -22.44
CA SER A 346 -1.86 -10.95 -22.60
C SER A 346 -1.69 -11.67 -21.26
N GLY A 347 -1.38 -10.94 -20.18
CA GLY A 347 -1.30 -11.50 -18.83
C GLY A 347 -2.66 -12.01 -18.31
N LEU A 348 -3.75 -11.28 -18.55
CA LEU A 348 -5.10 -11.72 -18.23
C LEU A 348 -5.47 -12.98 -19.02
N ALA A 349 -5.18 -13.00 -20.31
CA ALA A 349 -5.43 -14.17 -21.15
C ALA A 349 -4.67 -15.41 -20.63
N TRP A 350 -3.45 -15.23 -20.14
CA TRP A 350 -2.66 -16.31 -19.53
C TRP A 350 -3.21 -16.75 -18.18
N LEU A 351 -3.52 -15.83 -17.29
CA LEU A 351 -3.99 -16.18 -15.96
C LEU A 351 -5.38 -16.84 -16.01
N ASN A 352 -6.26 -16.38 -16.90
CA ASN A 352 -7.58 -16.98 -17.12
C ASN A 352 -7.50 -18.43 -17.61
N ARG A 353 -6.61 -18.73 -18.58
CA ARG A 353 -6.40 -20.12 -19.05
C ARG A 353 -5.61 -20.99 -18.05
N SER A 354 -5.04 -20.37 -17.01
CA SER A 354 -4.25 -21.04 -15.96
C SER A 354 -5.05 -21.31 -14.68
N LYS A 355 -6.34 -20.92 -14.63
CA LYS A 355 -7.22 -21.20 -13.50
C LYS A 355 -7.30 -22.70 -13.22
N LEU A 356 -7.25 -23.04 -11.94
CA LEU A 356 -7.40 -24.39 -11.42
C LEU A 356 -8.86 -24.86 -11.53
N PRO A 357 -9.16 -26.17 -11.41
CA PRO A 357 -10.52 -26.69 -11.54
C PRO A 357 -11.53 -26.09 -10.55
N ASP A 358 -11.06 -25.60 -9.40
CA ASP A 358 -11.87 -24.92 -8.37
C ASP A 358 -12.01 -23.40 -8.60
N GLY A 359 -11.47 -22.88 -9.70
CA GLY A 359 -11.50 -21.46 -10.06
C GLY A 359 -10.38 -20.62 -9.42
N GLN A 360 -9.59 -21.20 -8.51
CA GLN A 360 -8.43 -20.52 -7.93
C GLN A 360 -7.26 -20.43 -8.93
N ILE A 361 -6.22 -19.70 -8.56
CA ILE A 361 -4.93 -19.71 -9.27
C ILE A 361 -3.84 -20.26 -8.37
N ALA A 362 -2.86 -20.94 -8.96
CA ALA A 362 -1.68 -21.38 -8.24
C ALA A 362 -0.71 -20.21 -8.02
N ARG A 363 0.05 -20.27 -6.93
CA ARG A 363 1.13 -19.31 -6.65
C ARG A 363 2.26 -19.44 -7.67
N PHE A 364 2.52 -20.66 -8.16
CA PHE A 364 3.61 -20.99 -9.08
C PHE A 364 3.13 -21.88 -10.22
N TYR A 365 3.55 -21.53 -11.44
CA TYR A 365 3.38 -22.34 -12.64
C TYR A 365 4.74 -22.66 -13.23
N GLU A 366 4.97 -23.95 -13.49
CA GLU A 366 6.18 -24.47 -14.11
C GLU A 366 6.45 -23.78 -15.44
N LEU A 367 7.72 -23.41 -15.65
CA LEU A 367 8.18 -22.76 -16.87
C LEU A 367 7.88 -23.63 -18.10
N LYS A 368 7.35 -23.02 -19.15
CA LYS A 368 6.94 -23.59 -20.44
C LYS A 368 5.70 -24.50 -20.37
N THR A 369 5.58 -25.38 -19.38
CA THR A 369 4.49 -26.39 -19.32
C THR A 369 3.19 -25.84 -18.72
N ASN A 370 3.27 -24.74 -17.96
CA ASN A 370 2.15 -24.15 -17.23
C ASN A 370 1.49 -25.08 -16.19
N ARG A 371 2.20 -26.10 -15.73
CA ARG A 371 1.71 -26.99 -14.67
C ARG A 371 1.85 -26.31 -13.30
N PRO A 372 0.82 -26.30 -12.44
CA PRO A 372 0.95 -25.79 -11.08
C PRO A 372 2.07 -26.47 -10.29
N LEU A 373 2.89 -25.69 -9.59
CA LEU A 373 3.97 -26.19 -8.74
C LEU A 373 3.63 -25.98 -7.26
N TYR A 374 3.89 -27.02 -6.48
CA TYR A 374 3.64 -27.08 -5.06
C TYR A 374 4.83 -27.68 -4.32
N PHE A 375 4.73 -27.69 -2.99
CA PHE A 375 5.72 -28.32 -2.12
C PHE A 375 5.04 -29.21 -1.11
N VAL A 376 5.69 -30.32 -0.78
CA VAL A 376 5.26 -31.20 0.32
C VAL A 376 5.53 -30.49 1.66
N ARG A 377 4.52 -30.46 2.55
CA ARG A 377 4.53 -29.74 3.83
C ARG A 377 5.81 -29.91 4.65
N ASP A 378 6.28 -31.14 4.80
CA ASP A 378 7.32 -31.47 5.77
C ASP A 378 8.72 -31.46 5.14
N THR A 379 8.83 -31.88 3.88
CA THR A 379 10.13 -32.03 3.18
C THR A 379 10.48 -30.82 2.32
N TYR A 380 9.49 -30.03 1.90
CA TYR A 380 9.62 -29.04 0.84
C TYR A 380 10.21 -29.64 -0.46
N GLU A 381 9.91 -30.91 -0.74
CA GLU A 381 10.11 -31.46 -2.06
C GLU A 381 9.08 -30.85 -3.02
N LEU A 382 9.55 -30.49 -4.21
CA LEU A 382 8.72 -29.99 -5.29
C LEU A 382 7.77 -31.09 -5.75
N THR A 383 6.49 -30.76 -5.88
CA THR A 383 5.45 -31.69 -6.31
C THR A 383 4.40 -30.99 -7.18
N TYR A 384 3.61 -31.78 -7.90
CA TYR A 384 2.42 -31.32 -8.62
C TYR A 384 1.13 -31.63 -7.85
N ASP A 385 1.24 -32.27 -6.68
CA ASP A 385 0.12 -32.63 -5.81
C ASP A 385 -0.13 -31.55 -4.73
N ASP A 386 -1.36 -31.06 -4.66
CA ASP A 386 -1.81 -30.05 -3.68
C ASP A 386 -2.49 -30.64 -2.44
N SER A 387 -2.46 -31.96 -2.25
CA SER A 387 -3.07 -32.64 -1.11
C SER A 387 -2.32 -32.45 0.22
N ASN A 388 -1.02 -32.13 0.19
CA ASN A 388 -0.17 -32.00 1.37
C ASN A 388 0.70 -30.72 1.36
N LEU A 389 0.05 -29.55 1.25
CA LEU A 389 0.73 -28.26 1.21
C LEU A 389 1.19 -27.77 2.60
N PRO A 390 2.29 -27.01 2.69
CA PRO A 390 2.62 -26.20 3.86
C PRO A 390 1.47 -25.26 4.23
N THR A 391 1.09 -25.23 5.51
CA THR A 391 -0.10 -24.50 5.99
C THR A 391 0.15 -23.01 6.25
N HIS A 392 1.40 -22.57 6.24
CA HIS A 392 1.81 -21.19 6.53
C HIS A 392 2.03 -20.37 5.26
N TYR A 393 1.78 -20.92 4.08
CA TYR A 393 2.04 -20.27 2.79
C TYR A 393 0.86 -20.47 1.83
N GLY A 394 0.44 -19.39 1.17
CA GLY A 394 -0.68 -19.40 0.24
C GLY A 394 -0.27 -19.92 -1.14
N PHE A 395 -0.37 -21.23 -1.35
CA PHE A 395 -0.07 -21.86 -2.65
C PHE A 395 -1.19 -21.74 -3.67
N LYS A 396 -2.41 -21.47 -3.22
CA LYS A 396 -3.60 -21.23 -4.05
C LYS A 396 -4.32 -20.00 -3.52
N THR A 397 -4.78 -19.15 -4.41
CA THR A 397 -5.48 -17.91 -4.05
C THR A 397 -6.64 -17.66 -4.99
N ASP A 398 -7.67 -16.98 -4.49
CA ASP A 398 -8.77 -16.52 -5.33
C ASP A 398 -8.25 -15.43 -6.30
N PRO A 399 -8.51 -15.58 -7.61
CA PRO A 399 -8.00 -14.64 -8.60
C PRO A 399 -8.74 -13.30 -8.51
N ARG A 400 -8.00 -12.25 -8.87
CA ARG A 400 -8.47 -10.87 -9.04
C ARG A 400 -8.67 -10.52 -10.52
N THR A 401 -8.65 -11.51 -11.41
CA THR A 401 -8.77 -11.34 -12.88
C THR A 401 -9.95 -10.48 -13.26
N ASP A 402 -11.11 -10.70 -12.64
CA ASP A 402 -12.36 -10.01 -13.00
C ASP A 402 -12.29 -8.52 -12.62
N ARG A 403 -11.64 -8.22 -11.50
CA ARG A 403 -11.40 -6.83 -11.07
C ARG A 403 -10.42 -6.13 -12.01
N ILE A 404 -9.35 -6.81 -12.41
CA ILE A 404 -8.33 -6.27 -13.32
C ILE A 404 -8.94 -6.06 -14.73
N GLU A 405 -9.70 -7.02 -15.24
CA GLU A 405 -10.39 -6.94 -16.53
C GLU A 405 -11.43 -5.83 -16.54
N LYS A 406 -12.23 -5.72 -15.47
CA LYS A 406 -13.17 -4.59 -15.32
C LYS A 406 -12.42 -3.26 -15.39
N ARG A 407 -11.34 -3.11 -14.64
CA ARG A 407 -10.53 -1.87 -14.61
C ARG A 407 -9.92 -1.57 -15.99
N LEU A 408 -9.38 -2.58 -16.67
CA LEU A 408 -8.85 -2.47 -18.02
C LEU A 408 -9.92 -1.94 -18.99
N ASN A 409 -11.13 -2.50 -18.94
CA ASN A 409 -12.23 -2.09 -19.82
C ASN A 409 -12.70 -0.66 -19.53
N GLU A 410 -12.80 -0.26 -18.26
CA GLU A 410 -13.13 1.12 -17.87
C GLU A 410 -12.08 2.13 -18.37
N LEU A 411 -10.79 1.77 -18.26
CA LEU A 411 -9.67 2.59 -18.71
C LEU A 411 -9.61 2.72 -20.24
N LYS A 412 -9.90 1.65 -20.98
CA LYS A 412 -10.00 1.71 -22.44
C LYS A 412 -11.15 2.61 -22.93
N GLN A 413 -12.26 2.61 -22.21
CA GLN A 413 -13.45 3.37 -22.60
C GLN A 413 -13.34 4.86 -22.27
N SER A 414 -12.76 5.20 -21.12
CA SER A 414 -12.83 6.57 -20.58
C SER A 414 -11.49 7.18 -20.19
N GLY A 415 -10.39 6.43 -20.27
CA GLY A 415 -9.06 6.86 -19.83
C GLY A 415 -8.91 6.95 -18.30
N LYS A 416 -9.97 6.73 -17.53
CA LYS A 416 -9.98 6.78 -16.06
C LYS A 416 -10.80 5.63 -15.49
N SER A 417 -10.47 5.18 -14.29
CA SER A 417 -11.35 4.27 -13.56
C SER A 417 -12.28 5.07 -12.65
N PRO A 418 -13.59 4.77 -12.60
CA PRO A 418 -14.48 5.39 -11.63
C PRO A 418 -13.95 5.15 -10.21
N LYS A 419 -13.71 6.23 -9.47
CA LYS A 419 -13.36 6.10 -8.04
C LYS A 419 -14.59 5.56 -7.31
N SER A 420 -14.50 4.35 -6.77
CA SER A 420 -15.54 3.80 -5.90
C SER A 420 -15.45 4.48 -4.52
N ALA A 421 -15.99 5.69 -4.42
CA ALA A 421 -16.22 6.32 -3.13
C ALA A 421 -17.41 5.62 -2.44
N SER A 422 -17.29 5.34 -1.15
CA SER A 422 -18.42 4.83 -0.38
C SER A 422 -19.52 5.89 -0.32
N SER A 423 -20.77 5.48 -0.53
CA SER A 423 -21.91 6.40 -0.40
C SER A 423 -22.00 6.96 1.02
N LEU A 424 -22.51 8.18 1.17
CA LEU A 424 -22.75 8.76 2.50
C LEU A 424 -23.65 7.84 3.36
N LYS A 425 -24.63 7.16 2.76
CA LYS A 425 -25.47 6.18 3.46
C LYS A 425 -24.64 5.03 4.06
N THR A 426 -23.70 4.47 3.30
CA THR A 426 -22.79 3.42 3.78
C THR A 426 -21.89 3.96 4.90
N LEU A 427 -21.31 5.15 4.69
CA LEU A 427 -20.43 5.78 5.67
C LEU A 427 -21.16 6.11 6.98
N THR A 428 -22.39 6.62 6.92
CA THR A 428 -23.24 6.86 8.10
C THR A 428 -23.46 5.57 8.88
N ARG A 429 -23.86 4.48 8.21
CA ARG A 429 -24.08 3.18 8.86
C ARG A 429 -22.81 2.65 9.51
N ASP A 430 -21.69 2.70 8.80
CA ASP A 430 -20.42 2.20 9.30
C ASP A 430 -19.93 3.06 10.48
N ALA A 431 -20.13 4.38 10.44
CA ALA A 431 -19.78 5.28 11.54
C ALA A 431 -20.56 4.94 12.81
N GLU A 432 -21.87 4.70 12.72
CA GLU A 432 -22.68 4.26 13.88
C GLU A 432 -22.17 2.94 14.46
N GLN A 433 -21.88 1.97 13.60
CA GLN A 433 -21.34 0.68 14.05
C GLN A 433 -20.01 0.87 14.77
N ILE A 434 -19.06 1.59 14.17
CA ILE A 434 -17.74 1.82 14.73
C ILE A 434 -17.80 2.57 16.07
N ILE A 435 -18.70 3.56 16.20
CA ILE A 435 -18.90 4.30 17.45
C ILE A 435 -19.44 3.36 18.54
N ASN A 436 -20.40 2.50 18.21
CA ASN A 436 -21.02 1.57 19.16
C ASN A 436 -20.06 0.44 19.59
N GLU A 437 -19.07 0.10 18.77
CA GLU A 437 -18.04 -0.90 19.08
C GLU A 437 -16.90 -0.35 19.94
N LEU A 438 -16.84 0.96 20.17
CA LEU A 438 -15.82 1.59 21.01
C LEU A 438 -16.14 1.37 22.49
N ASP A 439 -15.24 0.70 23.21
CA ASP A 439 -15.46 0.43 24.63
C ASP A 439 -15.31 1.68 25.52
N ASP A 440 -15.54 1.51 26.83
CA ASP A 440 -15.44 2.58 27.83
C ASP A 440 -14.02 3.15 27.98
N GLN A 441 -13.00 2.34 27.68
CA GLN A 441 -11.59 2.73 27.68
C GLN A 441 -11.15 3.38 26.35
N GLY A 442 -12.04 3.48 25.36
CA GLY A 442 -11.73 4.05 24.06
C GLY A 442 -11.00 3.08 23.14
N ARG A 443 -11.30 1.79 23.20
CA ARG A 443 -10.65 0.76 22.38
C ARG A 443 -11.64 0.12 21.43
N TRP A 444 -11.16 -0.20 20.23
CA TRP A 444 -11.79 -1.19 19.37
C TRP A 444 -11.04 -2.51 19.52
N LEU A 445 -11.77 -3.57 19.84
CA LEU A 445 -11.19 -4.88 20.13
C LEU A 445 -11.45 -5.84 18.96
N ALA A 446 -10.40 -6.56 18.56
CA ALA A 446 -10.50 -7.67 17.62
C ALA A 446 -10.57 -9.00 18.39
N MET A 447 -11.15 -10.02 17.79
CA MET A 447 -11.17 -11.38 18.32
C MET A 447 -10.12 -12.23 17.63
N ASN A 448 -9.30 -12.95 18.40
CA ASN A 448 -8.29 -13.80 17.79
C ASN A 448 -8.91 -15.14 17.37
N ASP A 449 -9.13 -15.32 16.07
CA ASP A 449 -9.64 -16.58 15.53
C ASP A 449 -8.53 -17.59 15.20
N ASN A 450 -7.27 -17.15 15.25
CA ASN A 450 -6.10 -17.95 14.92
C ASN A 450 -5.60 -18.77 16.12
N LYS A 451 -4.94 -19.89 15.84
CA LYS A 451 -4.23 -20.64 16.88
C LYS A 451 -3.04 -19.80 17.39
N PRO A 452 -2.80 -19.74 18.70
CA PRO A 452 -1.66 -19.00 19.26
C PRO A 452 -0.33 -19.58 18.73
N ALA A 453 0.61 -18.71 18.38
CA ALA A 453 1.92 -19.10 17.86
C ALA A 453 2.81 -19.72 18.95
N ASP A 454 2.65 -19.30 20.20
CA ASP A 454 3.26 -19.89 21.38
C ASP A 454 2.36 -19.77 22.62
N ALA A 455 2.77 -20.36 23.76
CA ALA A 455 2.01 -20.37 25.01
C ALA A 455 1.74 -18.97 25.62
N ARG A 456 2.43 -17.93 25.13
CA ARG A 456 2.33 -16.54 25.60
C ARG A 456 1.62 -15.63 24.59
N SER A 457 1.33 -16.14 23.40
CA SER A 457 0.56 -15.45 22.38
C SER A 457 -0.90 -15.31 22.82
N ILE A 458 -1.57 -14.30 22.28
CA ILE A 458 -3.01 -14.10 22.48
C ILE A 458 -3.74 -15.38 22.05
N ARG A 459 -4.55 -15.96 22.92
CA ARG A 459 -5.15 -17.27 22.63
C ARG A 459 -6.31 -17.14 21.66
N LYS A 460 -6.64 -18.24 20.99
CA LYS A 460 -7.84 -18.30 20.17
C LYS A 460 -9.07 -18.01 21.05
N GLY A 461 -9.93 -17.11 20.60
CA GLY A 461 -11.13 -16.66 21.31
C GLY A 461 -10.88 -15.53 22.31
N GLU A 462 -9.66 -15.05 22.47
CA GLU A 462 -9.37 -13.86 23.31
C GLU A 462 -9.46 -12.56 22.50
N ALA A 463 -9.95 -11.52 23.17
CA ALA A 463 -9.98 -10.16 22.62
C ALA A 463 -8.59 -9.52 22.69
N PHE A 464 -8.25 -8.72 21.68
CA PHE A 464 -6.98 -8.00 21.60
C PHE A 464 -7.11 -6.63 20.95
N ILE A 465 -6.11 -5.79 21.20
CA ILE A 465 -5.99 -4.48 20.55
C ILE A 465 -5.21 -4.67 19.24
N SER A 466 -5.78 -4.19 18.13
CA SER A 466 -5.22 -4.36 16.79
C SER A 466 -4.94 -3.01 16.14
N SER A 467 -3.71 -2.79 15.69
CA SER A 467 -3.33 -1.61 14.91
C SER A 467 -4.05 -1.55 13.56
N GLU A 468 -4.36 -2.72 12.97
CA GLU A 468 -5.15 -2.79 11.74
C GLU A 468 -6.60 -2.33 11.97
N LEU A 469 -7.25 -2.86 13.01
CA LEU A 469 -8.63 -2.49 13.35
C LEU A 469 -8.72 -1.01 13.71
N PHE A 470 -7.77 -0.52 14.51
CA PHE A 470 -7.67 0.89 14.86
C PHE A 470 -7.54 1.77 13.62
N SER A 471 -6.55 1.47 12.76
CA SER A 471 -6.28 2.26 11.55
C SER A 471 -7.47 2.27 10.61
N ARG A 472 -8.14 1.12 10.44
CA ARG A 472 -9.35 0.98 9.62
C ARG A 472 -10.50 1.81 10.17
N ASN A 473 -10.81 1.67 11.46
CA ASN A 473 -11.94 2.36 12.07
C ASN A 473 -11.72 3.88 12.12
N LEU A 474 -10.52 4.33 12.50
CA LEU A 474 -10.17 5.75 12.52
C LEU A 474 -10.24 6.36 11.11
N THR A 475 -9.69 5.67 10.11
CA THR A 475 -9.78 6.09 8.70
C THR A 475 -11.23 6.15 8.23
N ARG A 476 -12.06 5.17 8.58
CA ARG A 476 -13.45 5.11 8.12
C ARG A 476 -14.30 6.24 8.72
N LEU A 477 -14.07 6.59 9.98
CA LEU A 477 -14.69 7.76 10.59
C LEU A 477 -14.21 9.07 9.95
N ALA A 478 -12.93 9.17 9.60
CA ALA A 478 -12.38 10.33 8.87
C ALA A 478 -13.02 10.48 7.46
N GLU A 479 -13.22 9.38 6.74
CA GLU A 479 -13.94 9.35 5.46
C GLU A 479 -15.40 9.83 5.61
N TYR A 480 -16.08 9.36 6.66
CA TYR A 480 -17.44 9.80 6.98
C TYR A 480 -17.48 11.31 7.23
N LEU A 481 -16.62 11.84 8.11
CA LEU A 481 -16.59 13.27 8.43
C LEU A 481 -16.26 14.14 7.23
N THR A 482 -15.32 13.71 6.38
CA THR A 482 -14.98 14.43 5.15
C THR A 482 -16.16 14.49 4.19
N THR A 483 -16.84 13.35 3.99
CA THR A 483 -17.98 13.25 3.08
C THR A 483 -19.20 14.03 3.60
N ALA A 484 -19.44 13.97 4.91
CA ALA A 484 -20.52 14.70 5.57
C ALA A 484 -20.33 16.23 5.45
N LYS A 485 -19.10 16.74 5.71
CA LYS A 485 -18.75 18.15 5.50
C LYS A 485 -19.02 18.61 4.07
N GLY A 486 -18.67 17.80 3.07
CA GLY A 486 -18.94 18.09 1.66
C GLY A 486 -20.44 18.18 1.33
N ALA A 487 -21.29 17.41 2.02
CA ALA A 487 -22.75 17.43 1.82
C ALA A 487 -23.44 18.66 2.42
N HIS A 488 -22.76 19.41 3.29
CA HIS A 488 -23.26 20.69 3.84
C HIS A 488 -22.93 21.90 2.96
N ILE A 489 -22.06 21.74 1.96
CA ILE A 489 -21.71 22.82 1.01
C ILE A 489 -22.77 22.79 -0.13
N PRO A 490 -23.52 23.89 -0.34
CA PRO A 490 -24.66 23.92 -1.27
C PRO A 490 -24.29 23.80 -2.75
#